data_AF-A0A315VFJ0-F1
#
_entry.id   AF-A0A315VFJ0-F1
#
_cell.length_a   1.000
_cell.length_b   1.000
_cell.length_c   1.000
_cell.angle_alpha   90.00
_cell.angle_beta   90.00
_cell.angle_gamma   90.00
#
_symmetry.space_group_name_H-M   'P 1'
#
loop_
_entity.id
_entity.type
_entity.pdbx_description
1 polymer ?
#
loop_
_entity_poly.entity_id
_entity_poly.type
_entity_poly.pdbx_seq_one_letter_code
_entity_poly.pdbx_strand_id
1 'polypeptide(L)'
;MWGPNAKLVIPFTPLAKTNRTRRYESTTAAPHPYPRALKNPCAEVTCSYGSTCVQSSDGLSAKCMCPLSCDGKPDQMVCGSDGKDYRNECELHQQACKNQKNIRVQFQGPCDPCKDSENSLNTICRVQAVTRQPQFYMPPESCRPESEPLCASDGHTYPSECAMKATGLQKSISLRKIHSGACGKLEVCREDCLFNAVCVVEQSGARCSCDHIECDDTYKPLCSVDGHTFPNSCWRRKAECLSKSLIRTKQPGPCGEWSPQRANITSCVSATCFPCLSLVFVVCLRGRSSGPQVDRRVDLIRRTQRVGVITRQREDELVKDTAGCESQRATRVSSSG
;
A
#
# COMPACT_ATOMS: atom_id res chain seq x y z
N MET A 1 27.23 48.87 25.28
CA MET A 1 26.35 49.69 24.40
C MET A 1 25.15 48.80 24.05
N TRP A 2 24.16 48.80 24.94
CA TRP A 2 22.81 49.40 24.81
C TRP A 2 21.82 48.49 24.05
N GLY A 3 20.77 48.07 24.77
CA GLY A 3 19.70 47.19 24.30
C GLY A 3 18.49 47.94 23.70
N PRO A 4 17.24 47.56 24.03
CA PRO A 4 16.32 46.90 23.10
C PRO A 4 14.97 47.63 22.87
N ASN A 5 14.12 47.04 22.00
CA ASN A 5 12.66 47.25 21.79
C ASN A 5 12.17 48.56 21.14
N ALA A 6 11.26 48.42 20.15
CA ALA A 6 9.98 49.14 20.12
C ALA A 6 9.04 48.63 19.00
N LYS A 7 7.86 48.17 19.40
CA LYS A 7 6.65 48.09 18.55
C LYS A 7 6.18 49.51 18.25
N LEU A 8 5.79 49.81 17.01
CA LEU A 8 5.10 51.06 16.68
C LEU A 8 3.65 50.77 16.25
N VAL A 9 2.75 51.06 17.18
CA VAL A 9 1.32 51.28 17.02
C VAL A 9 1.15 52.65 16.36
N ILE A 10 0.36 52.76 15.29
CA ILE A 10 -0.02 54.07 14.72
C ILE A 10 -1.45 54.39 15.18
N PRO A 11 -1.68 55.54 15.87
CA PRO A 11 -2.99 55.92 16.36
C PRO A 11 -3.82 56.66 15.30
N PHE A 12 -5.13 56.52 15.41
CA PHE A 12 -6.14 57.30 14.69
C PHE A 12 -6.42 58.65 15.39
N THR A 13 -7.05 59.54 14.62
CA THR A 13 -7.83 60.77 14.96
C THR A 13 -7.17 62.10 14.50
N PRO A 14 -7.93 63.20 14.37
CA PRO A 14 -8.91 63.42 13.29
C PRO A 14 -8.77 64.85 12.69
N LEU A 15 -9.31 65.10 11.49
CA LEU A 15 -9.60 66.48 11.07
C LEU A 15 -10.98 66.63 10.43
N ALA A 16 -11.64 67.70 10.87
CA ALA A 16 -13.05 67.98 10.74
C ALA A 16 -13.40 68.76 9.47
N LYS A 17 -14.60 68.44 8.95
CA LYS A 17 -15.66 69.30 8.41
C LYS A 17 -15.24 70.58 7.66
N THR A 18 -15.64 70.64 6.39
CA THR A 18 -16.38 71.81 5.88
C THR A 18 -17.55 71.37 4.99
N ASN A 19 -18.65 72.07 5.22
CA ASN A 19 -20.01 71.81 4.80
C ASN A 19 -20.30 72.58 3.50
N ARG A 20 -20.89 71.94 2.49
CA ARG A 20 -21.69 72.68 1.51
C ARG A 20 -22.87 71.85 1.02
N THR A 21 -24.00 72.14 1.65
CA THR A 21 -25.35 71.80 1.25
C THR A 21 -25.63 72.20 -0.20
N ARG A 22 -26.02 71.22 -1.02
CA ARG A 22 -26.98 71.45 -2.11
C ARG A 22 -28.10 70.42 -1.97
N ARG A 23 -29.25 70.95 -1.56
CA ARG A 23 -30.55 70.29 -1.51
C ARG A 23 -30.94 69.98 -2.96
N TYR A 24 -30.92 68.71 -3.35
CA TYR A 24 -31.74 68.20 -4.45
C TYR A 24 -32.86 67.40 -3.79
N GLU A 25 -34.06 67.95 -3.82
CA GLU A 25 -35.28 67.20 -3.58
C GLU A 25 -35.39 66.15 -4.69
N SER A 26 -35.50 64.90 -4.30
CA SER A 26 -35.90 63.81 -5.17
C SER A 26 -36.75 62.87 -4.34
N THR A 27 -38.03 63.19 -4.35
CA THR A 27 -39.16 62.25 -4.48
C THR A 27 -38.95 60.86 -3.89
N THR A 28 -39.72 60.60 -2.83
CA THR A 28 -40.21 59.30 -2.38
C THR A 28 -40.30 58.27 -3.52
N ALA A 29 -39.36 57.34 -3.55
CA ALA A 29 -39.46 56.09 -4.30
C ALA A 29 -39.29 54.93 -3.31
N ALA A 30 -40.22 53.98 -3.36
CA ALA A 30 -40.33 52.79 -2.52
C ALA A 30 -39.04 51.95 -2.52
N PRO A 31 -38.80 51.13 -1.48
CA PRO A 31 -37.64 50.23 -1.46
C PRO A 31 -37.81 49.19 -2.57
N HIS A 32 -36.96 49.26 -3.59
CA HIS A 32 -36.84 48.19 -4.56
C HIS A 32 -36.39 46.90 -3.85
N PRO A 33 -37.05 45.77 -4.08
CA PRO A 33 -36.60 44.49 -3.56
C PRO A 33 -35.37 44.10 -4.38
N TYR A 34 -34.18 44.22 -3.79
CA TYR A 34 -33.05 43.46 -4.32
C TYR A 34 -33.46 41.98 -4.31
N PRO A 35 -33.42 41.27 -5.46
CA PRO A 35 -33.69 39.84 -5.46
C PRO A 35 -32.71 39.21 -4.47
N ARG A 36 -33.23 38.36 -3.57
CA ARG A 36 -32.43 37.57 -2.63
C ARG A 36 -31.27 36.99 -3.44
N ALA A 37 -30.04 37.33 -3.06
CA ALA A 37 -28.86 36.76 -3.70
C ALA A 37 -29.03 35.24 -3.70
N LEU A 38 -29.17 34.67 -4.89
CA LEU A 38 -29.35 33.24 -5.09
C LEU A 38 -28.09 32.57 -4.53
N LYS A 39 -28.17 32.04 -3.31
CA LYS A 39 -27.04 31.38 -2.68
C LYS A 39 -26.58 30.27 -3.63
N ASN A 40 -25.28 30.20 -3.90
CA ASN A 40 -24.72 29.12 -4.71
C ASN A 40 -25.12 27.79 -4.05
N PRO A 41 -25.91 26.93 -4.72
CA PRO A 41 -26.41 25.70 -4.11
C PRO A 41 -25.28 24.70 -3.81
N CYS A 42 -24.10 24.88 -4.40
CA CYS A 42 -22.89 24.10 -4.08
C CYS A 42 -22.07 24.66 -2.92
N ALA A 43 -22.42 25.81 -2.33
CA ALA A 43 -21.61 26.45 -1.28
C ALA A 43 -21.45 25.59 -0.01
N GLU A 44 -22.45 24.76 0.30
CA GLU A 44 -22.47 23.90 1.49
C GLU A 44 -22.52 22.40 1.14
N VAL A 45 -22.38 22.05 -0.15
CA VAL A 45 -22.48 20.66 -0.62
C VAL A 45 -21.09 20.06 -0.78
N THR A 46 -20.80 19.03 0.01
CA THR A 46 -19.58 18.22 -0.12
C THR A 46 -19.90 16.93 -0.86
N CYS A 47 -19.29 16.76 -2.02
CA CYS A 47 -19.45 15.57 -2.85
C CYS A 47 -18.47 14.46 -2.43
N SER A 48 -18.89 13.20 -2.57
CA SER A 48 -18.09 12.02 -2.21
C SER A 48 -17.49 11.34 -3.44
N TYR A 49 -16.51 10.46 -3.22
CA TYR A 49 -15.97 9.57 -4.25
C TYR A 49 -15.36 10.31 -5.47
N GLY A 50 -14.75 11.48 -5.30
CA GLY A 50 -14.16 12.22 -6.41
C GLY A 50 -15.17 12.85 -7.39
N SER A 51 -16.45 13.00 -6.98
CA SER A 51 -17.41 13.81 -7.72
C SER A 51 -17.28 15.31 -7.39
N THR A 52 -17.66 16.16 -8.34
CA THR A 52 -17.67 17.62 -8.18
C THR A 52 -19.10 18.12 -8.12
N CYS A 53 -19.36 19.10 -7.25
CA CYS A 53 -20.67 19.74 -7.18
C CYS A 53 -20.88 20.66 -8.38
N VAL A 54 -21.99 20.48 -9.08
CA VAL A 54 -22.46 21.37 -10.14
C VAL A 54 -23.88 21.86 -9.83
N GLN A 55 -24.17 23.10 -10.20
CA GLN A 55 -25.53 23.64 -10.11
C GLN A 55 -26.43 22.94 -11.13
N SER A 56 -27.63 22.55 -10.70
CA SER A 56 -28.63 21.96 -11.56
C SER A 56 -29.24 23.01 -12.51
N SER A 57 -29.92 22.55 -13.55
CA SER A 57 -30.55 23.41 -14.56
C SER A 57 -31.65 24.33 -13.99
N ASP A 58 -32.17 24.01 -12.81
CA ASP A 58 -33.16 24.82 -12.08
C ASP A 58 -32.54 26.05 -11.37
N GLY A 59 -31.20 26.14 -11.31
CA GLY A 59 -30.49 27.19 -10.58
C GLY A 59 -30.62 27.12 -9.06
N LEU A 60 -31.39 26.18 -8.53
CA LEU A 60 -31.80 26.11 -7.13
C LEU A 60 -31.22 24.89 -6.41
N SER A 61 -30.93 23.81 -7.13
CA SER A 61 -30.39 22.57 -6.58
C SER A 61 -28.94 22.33 -6.98
N ALA A 62 -28.25 21.53 -6.18
CA ALA A 62 -26.88 21.09 -6.40
C ALA A 62 -26.84 19.60 -6.69
N LYS A 63 -25.99 19.18 -7.62
CA LYS A 63 -25.80 17.78 -8.00
C LYS A 63 -24.32 17.43 -8.00
N CYS A 64 -23.96 16.31 -7.39
CA CYS A 64 -22.61 15.76 -7.48
C CYS A 64 -22.47 14.93 -8.76
N MET A 65 -21.50 15.27 -9.60
CA MET A 65 -21.27 14.60 -10.89
C MET A 65 -19.84 14.07 -10.99
N CYS A 66 -19.69 12.87 -11.56
CA CYS A 66 -18.40 12.29 -11.87
C CYS A 66 -17.76 13.02 -13.08
N PRO A 67 -16.42 13.08 -13.16
CA PRO A 67 -15.73 13.49 -14.37
C PRO A 67 -16.13 12.62 -15.57
N LEU A 68 -16.68 13.23 -16.63
CA LEU A 68 -17.13 12.51 -17.84
C LEU A 68 -15.96 12.16 -18.77
N SER A 69 -14.95 13.02 -18.84
CA SER A 69 -13.71 12.82 -19.61
C SER A 69 -12.55 13.50 -18.88
N CYS A 70 -11.36 12.94 -19.07
CA CYS A 70 -10.09 13.50 -18.63
C CYS A 70 -9.17 13.83 -19.83
N ASP A 71 -9.74 13.90 -21.04
CA ASP A 71 -9.01 14.24 -22.25
C ASP A 71 -8.46 15.67 -22.17
N GLY A 72 -7.22 15.85 -22.61
CA GLY A 72 -6.51 17.13 -22.54
C GLY A 72 -6.06 17.53 -21.14
N LYS A 73 -6.22 16.68 -20.12
CA LYS A 73 -5.58 16.87 -18.81
C LYS A 73 -4.09 16.50 -18.88
N PRO A 74 -3.22 17.23 -18.16
CA PRO A 74 -1.80 16.93 -18.17
C PRO A 74 -1.51 15.59 -17.49
N ASP A 75 -0.45 14.92 -17.94
CA ASP A 75 0.03 13.66 -17.38
C ASP A 75 0.86 13.91 -16.12
N GLN A 76 0.15 14.28 -15.05
CA GLN A 76 0.72 14.49 -13.73
C GLN A 76 0.36 13.29 -12.85
N MET A 77 1.19 12.24 -12.92
CA MET A 77 0.95 10.99 -12.20
C MET A 77 0.73 11.22 -10.70
N VAL A 78 -0.23 10.52 -10.12
CA VAL A 78 -0.54 10.55 -8.69
C VAL A 78 -0.67 9.14 -8.13
N CYS A 79 -0.30 8.98 -6.88
CA CYS A 79 -0.50 7.76 -6.11
C CYS A 79 -1.83 7.86 -5.36
N GLY A 80 -2.74 6.93 -5.61
CA GLY A 80 -3.99 6.80 -4.87
C GLY A 80 -3.80 6.18 -3.49
N SER A 81 -4.70 6.51 -2.56
CA SER A 81 -4.78 5.88 -1.24
C SER A 81 -5.00 4.37 -1.31
N ASP A 82 -5.54 3.87 -2.43
CA ASP A 82 -5.71 2.46 -2.76
C ASP A 82 -4.41 1.74 -3.15
N GLY A 83 -3.29 2.48 -3.20
CA GLY A 83 -1.98 1.95 -3.58
C GLY A 83 -1.76 1.81 -5.08
N LYS A 84 -2.58 2.47 -5.91
CA LYS A 84 -2.44 2.45 -7.37
C LYS A 84 -1.94 3.77 -7.92
N ASP A 85 -1.16 3.66 -8.99
CA ASP A 85 -0.74 4.80 -9.80
C ASP A 85 -1.86 5.20 -10.76
N TYR A 86 -2.18 6.49 -10.81
CA TYR A 86 -3.12 7.08 -11.76
C TYR A 86 -2.39 8.08 -12.64
N ARG A 87 -2.74 8.13 -13.93
CA ARG A 87 -2.11 9.03 -14.91
C ARG A 87 -2.18 10.50 -14.48
N ASN A 88 -3.30 10.88 -13.86
CA ASN A 88 -3.52 12.18 -13.25
C ASN A 88 -4.67 12.14 -12.23
N GLU A 89 -4.85 13.25 -11.50
CA GLU A 89 -5.90 13.40 -10.49
C GLU A 89 -7.32 13.28 -11.06
N CYS A 90 -7.54 13.70 -12.33
CA CYS A 90 -8.84 13.54 -12.98
C CYS A 90 -9.20 12.06 -13.13
N GLU A 91 -8.26 11.23 -13.61
CA GLU A 91 -8.49 9.79 -13.76
C GLU A 91 -8.71 9.11 -12.40
N LEU A 92 -7.99 9.54 -11.36
CA LEU A 92 -8.22 9.08 -9.99
C LEU A 92 -9.65 9.37 -9.55
N HIS A 93 -10.11 10.63 -9.66
CA HIS A 93 -11.45 11.04 -9.29
C HIS A 93 -12.54 10.39 -10.14
N GLN A 94 -12.31 10.22 -11.45
CA GLN A 94 -13.21 9.51 -12.35
C GLN A 94 -13.38 8.06 -11.88
N GLN A 95 -12.29 7.37 -11.56
CA GLN A 95 -12.31 5.98 -11.14
C GLN A 95 -12.87 5.80 -9.73
N ALA A 96 -12.57 6.72 -8.82
CA ALA A 96 -13.19 6.80 -7.50
C ALA A 96 -14.72 6.90 -7.62
N CYS A 97 -15.20 7.79 -8.49
CA CYS A 97 -16.63 8.08 -8.64
C CYS A 97 -17.37 6.93 -9.30
N LYS A 98 -16.79 6.39 -10.39
CA LYS A 98 -17.35 5.26 -11.13
C LYS A 98 -17.52 4.01 -10.27
N ASN A 99 -16.57 3.76 -9.36
CA ASN A 99 -16.59 2.58 -8.49
C ASN A 99 -17.18 2.86 -7.10
N GLN A 100 -17.65 4.08 -6.82
CA GLN A 100 -18.10 4.53 -5.51
C GLN A 100 -17.08 4.20 -4.40
N LYS A 101 -15.80 4.45 -4.68
CA LYS A 101 -14.67 4.24 -3.76
C LYS A 101 -14.10 5.57 -3.32
N ASN A 102 -13.77 5.69 -2.04
CA ASN A 102 -13.18 6.90 -1.48
C ASN A 102 -11.67 6.88 -1.68
N ILE A 103 -11.23 7.04 -2.92
CA ILE A 103 -9.83 7.08 -3.30
C ILE A 103 -9.40 8.55 -3.28
N ARG A 104 -8.35 8.84 -2.53
CA ARG A 104 -7.74 10.18 -2.44
C ARG A 104 -6.34 10.13 -3.02
N VAL A 105 -5.82 11.28 -3.43
CA VAL A 105 -4.39 11.41 -3.69
C VAL A 105 -3.65 11.21 -2.37
N GLN A 106 -2.86 10.14 -2.29
CA GLN A 106 -1.98 9.85 -1.16
C GLN A 106 -0.64 10.57 -1.32
N PHE A 107 -0.05 10.51 -2.53
CA PHE A 107 1.19 11.19 -2.86
C PHE A 107 1.15 11.73 -4.29
N GLN A 108 1.90 12.81 -4.52
CA GLN A 108 2.22 13.26 -5.88
C GLN A 108 3.28 12.32 -6.48
N GLY A 109 3.17 12.03 -7.77
CA GLY A 109 4.00 11.02 -8.43
C GLY A 109 3.57 9.58 -8.13
N PRO A 110 4.39 8.58 -8.46
CA PRO A 110 4.06 7.16 -8.29
C PRO A 110 4.04 6.73 -6.81
N CYS A 111 3.28 5.67 -6.53
CA CYS A 111 3.24 5.01 -5.23
C CYS A 111 4.58 4.38 -4.86
N ASP A 112 5.30 3.88 -5.86
CA ASP A 112 6.67 3.37 -5.72
C ASP A 112 7.60 4.02 -6.77
N PRO A 113 8.33 5.08 -6.39
CA PRO A 113 9.37 5.69 -7.23
C PRO A 113 10.51 4.73 -7.63
N CYS A 114 10.68 3.61 -6.93
CA CYS A 114 11.71 2.61 -7.22
C CYS A 114 11.20 1.47 -8.13
N LYS A 115 9.92 1.46 -8.53
CA LYS A 115 9.28 0.38 -9.29
C LYS A 115 10.04 -0.01 -10.56
N ASP A 116 10.53 0.98 -11.31
CA ASP A 116 11.25 0.72 -12.58
C ASP A 116 12.69 0.24 -12.36
N SER A 117 13.23 0.45 -11.16
CA SER A 117 14.58 0.01 -10.78
C SER A 117 14.63 -1.40 -10.18
N GLU A 118 13.48 -2.04 -9.90
CA GLU A 118 13.41 -3.42 -9.38
C GLU A 118 14.07 -4.45 -10.32
N ASN A 119 14.21 -4.13 -11.61
CA ASN A 119 14.85 -4.99 -12.61
C ASN A 119 16.36 -4.73 -12.79
N SER A 120 16.94 -3.77 -12.05
CA SER A 120 18.37 -3.46 -12.11
C SER A 120 19.13 -4.33 -11.11
N LEU A 121 19.76 -5.41 -11.58
CA LEU A 121 20.55 -6.33 -10.75
C LEU A 121 21.72 -5.67 -9.99
N ASN A 122 22.09 -4.45 -10.36
CA ASN A 122 23.28 -3.76 -9.85
C ASN A 122 22.98 -2.58 -8.92
N THR A 123 21.73 -2.39 -8.47
CA THR A 123 21.38 -1.22 -7.64
C THR A 123 20.32 -1.57 -6.61
N ILE A 124 20.50 -1.10 -5.39
CA ILE A 124 19.45 -1.05 -4.37
C ILE A 124 18.77 0.31 -4.46
N CYS A 125 17.46 0.34 -4.66
CA CYS A 125 16.68 1.58 -4.60
C CYS A 125 15.87 1.65 -3.30
N ARG A 126 15.86 2.82 -2.66
CA ARG A 126 14.98 3.11 -1.52
C ARG A 126 14.32 4.46 -1.69
N VAL A 127 13.08 4.59 -1.21
CA VAL A 127 12.34 5.84 -1.27
C VAL A 127 12.60 6.67 -0.01
N GLN A 128 13.17 7.86 -0.16
CA GLN A 128 13.45 8.72 1.00
C GLN A 128 12.15 9.16 1.68
N ALA A 129 12.09 9.04 3.01
CA ALA A 129 10.84 9.24 3.76
C ALA A 129 10.25 10.64 3.78
N VAL A 130 11.05 11.67 3.49
CA VAL A 130 10.59 13.06 3.50
C VAL A 130 10.30 13.58 2.09
N THR A 131 11.21 13.34 1.15
CA THR A 131 11.12 13.91 -0.21
C THR A 131 10.44 12.97 -1.21
N ARG A 132 10.30 11.69 -0.86
CA ARG A 132 9.92 10.58 -1.76
C ARG A 132 10.79 10.45 -3.01
N GLN A 133 11.98 11.05 -3.02
CA GLN A 133 12.92 10.87 -4.12
C GLN A 133 13.56 9.48 -4.03
N PRO A 134 13.75 8.78 -5.18
CA PRO A 134 14.46 7.52 -5.20
C PRO A 134 15.94 7.75 -4.88
N GLN A 135 16.46 6.95 -3.95
CA GLN A 135 17.87 6.92 -3.57
C GLN A 135 18.47 5.59 -4.00
N PHE A 136 19.57 5.67 -4.75
CA PHE A 136 20.24 4.52 -5.33
C PHE A 136 21.53 4.22 -4.58
N TYR A 137 21.71 2.96 -4.21
CA TYR A 137 22.87 2.46 -3.49
C TYR A 137 23.46 1.27 -4.23
N MET A 138 24.77 1.08 -4.04
CA MET A 138 25.44 -0.10 -4.56
C MET A 138 25.07 -1.35 -3.75
N PRO A 139 24.88 -2.52 -4.39
CA PRO A 139 24.70 -3.80 -3.71
C PRO A 139 25.94 -4.22 -2.89
N PRO A 140 25.79 -5.05 -1.85
CA PRO A 140 26.91 -5.53 -1.04
C PRO A 140 28.01 -6.23 -1.86
N GLU A 141 27.63 -6.95 -2.91
CA GLU A 141 28.53 -7.70 -3.79
C GLU A 141 29.41 -6.78 -4.64
N SER A 142 29.00 -5.50 -4.80
CA SER A 142 29.76 -4.48 -5.52
C SER A 142 30.80 -3.79 -4.64
N CYS A 143 30.77 -4.01 -3.31
CA CYS A 143 31.75 -3.44 -2.39
C CYS A 143 33.08 -4.19 -2.48
N ARG A 144 34.18 -3.43 -2.53
CA ARG A 144 35.52 -4.03 -2.43
C ARG A 144 35.74 -4.58 -1.02
N PRO A 145 36.35 -5.77 -0.88
CA PRO A 145 36.81 -6.25 0.41
C PRO A 145 37.97 -5.38 0.90
N GLU A 146 37.93 -5.00 2.17
CA GLU A 146 39.03 -4.29 2.83
C GLU A 146 39.97 -5.29 3.49
N SER A 147 41.21 -4.89 3.77
CA SER A 147 42.21 -5.77 4.39
C SER A 147 41.85 -6.17 5.83
N GLU A 148 40.99 -5.39 6.49
CA GLU A 148 40.54 -5.65 7.85
C GLU A 148 39.00 -5.82 7.87
N PRO A 149 38.48 -7.02 8.18
CA PRO A 149 37.04 -7.22 8.34
C PRO A 149 36.53 -6.49 9.58
N LEU A 150 35.22 -6.40 9.75
CA LEU A 150 34.60 -5.79 10.93
C LEU A 150 33.45 -6.62 11.46
N CYS A 151 33.22 -6.53 12.77
CA CYS A 151 32.04 -7.07 13.41
C CYS A 151 30.94 -6.01 13.43
N ALA A 152 29.76 -6.36 12.91
CA ALA A 152 28.60 -5.48 12.87
C ALA A 152 27.62 -5.79 14.00
N SER A 153 26.68 -4.86 14.18
CA SER A 153 25.65 -4.96 15.20
C SER A 153 24.69 -6.12 15.00
N ASP A 154 24.65 -6.80 13.86
CA ASP A 154 23.86 -8.03 13.68
C ASP A 154 24.64 -9.30 14.07
N GLY A 155 25.82 -9.15 14.67
CA GLY A 155 26.72 -10.26 15.03
C GLY A 155 27.38 -10.94 13.83
N HIS A 156 27.29 -10.34 12.65
CA HIS A 156 27.96 -10.84 11.45
C HIS A 156 29.26 -10.10 11.18
N THR A 157 30.25 -10.86 10.68
CA THR A 157 31.51 -10.28 10.22
C THR A 157 31.36 -9.87 8.75
N TYR A 158 31.63 -8.60 8.46
CA TYR A 158 31.57 -8.05 7.11
C TYR A 158 32.97 -7.80 6.56
N PRO A 159 33.16 -7.96 5.24
CA PRO A 159 34.46 -7.76 4.59
C PRO A 159 34.85 -6.29 4.44
N SER A 160 33.90 -5.35 4.56
CA SER A 160 34.13 -3.91 4.56
C SER A 160 32.94 -3.16 5.13
N GLU A 161 33.14 -1.89 5.51
CA GLU A 161 32.05 -1.03 5.99
C GLU A 161 31.03 -0.73 4.90
N CYS A 162 31.48 -0.66 3.64
CA CYS A 162 30.60 -0.59 2.47
C CYS A 162 29.63 -1.77 2.44
N ALA A 163 30.14 -3.00 2.51
CA ALA A 163 29.33 -4.20 2.43
C ALA A 163 28.33 -4.29 3.60
N MET A 164 28.75 -3.90 4.80
CA MET A 164 27.89 -3.81 5.97
C MET A 164 26.73 -2.84 5.73
N LYS A 165 27.02 -1.58 5.35
CA LYS A 165 25.98 -0.56 5.11
C LYS A 165 25.02 -0.96 3.99
N ALA A 166 25.55 -1.48 2.88
CA ALA A 166 24.74 -1.97 1.76
C ALA A 166 23.81 -3.13 2.18
N THR A 167 24.31 -4.06 3.00
CA THR A 167 23.50 -5.18 3.50
C THR A 167 22.39 -4.70 4.43
N GLY A 168 22.70 -3.73 5.31
CA GLY A 168 21.69 -3.09 6.17
C GLY A 168 20.59 -2.42 5.33
N LEU A 169 20.97 -1.63 4.33
CA LEU A 169 20.04 -0.98 3.40
C LEU A 169 19.15 -2.00 2.67
N GLN A 170 19.74 -3.08 2.15
CA GLN A 170 19.00 -4.15 1.46
C GLN A 170 17.99 -4.84 2.38
N LYS A 171 18.36 -5.08 3.65
CA LYS A 171 17.51 -5.75 4.64
C LYS A 171 16.53 -4.80 5.36
N SER A 172 16.58 -3.49 5.08
CA SER A 172 15.82 -2.45 5.81
C SER A 172 16.14 -2.43 7.30
N ILE A 173 17.42 -2.59 7.64
CA ILE A 173 17.93 -2.54 9.02
C ILE A 173 19.15 -1.61 9.12
N SER A 174 19.29 -0.89 10.23
CA SER A 174 20.50 -0.11 10.49
C SER A 174 21.58 -0.96 11.16
N LEU A 175 22.64 -1.22 10.40
CA LEU A 175 23.85 -1.88 10.89
C LEU A 175 24.90 -0.85 11.30
N ARG A 176 25.56 -1.12 12.44
CA ARG A 176 26.66 -0.32 12.96
C ARG A 176 27.88 -1.20 13.19
N LYS A 177 29.07 -0.65 12.97
CA LYS A 177 30.32 -1.32 13.35
C LYS A 177 30.44 -1.35 14.87
N ILE A 178 30.63 -2.53 15.44
CA ILE A 178 30.90 -2.72 16.88
C ILE A 178 32.40 -2.60 17.13
N HIS A 179 33.20 -3.38 16.41
CA HIS A 179 34.66 -3.31 16.45
C HIS A 179 35.30 -3.76 15.13
N SER A 180 36.60 -3.52 14.95
CA SER A 180 37.38 -4.08 13.84
C SER A 180 37.76 -5.53 14.10
N GLY A 181 37.92 -6.33 13.06
CA GLY A 181 38.13 -7.78 13.15
C GLY A 181 36.83 -8.59 13.10
N ALA A 182 36.97 -9.91 13.13
CA ALA A 182 35.82 -10.82 13.12
C ALA A 182 35.09 -10.86 14.47
N CYS A 183 33.77 -11.07 14.44
CA CYS A 183 32.96 -11.21 15.65
C CYS A 183 33.43 -12.38 16.51
N GLY A 184 33.49 -12.18 17.82
CA GLY A 184 33.78 -13.23 18.79
C GLY A 184 32.59 -14.19 19.00
N LYS A 185 32.84 -15.38 19.58
CA LYS A 185 31.79 -16.39 19.84
C LYS A 185 30.66 -15.93 20.77
N LEU A 186 30.91 -14.91 21.59
CA LEU A 186 29.95 -14.30 22.53
C LEU A 186 29.13 -13.16 21.90
N GLU A 187 29.49 -12.73 20.68
CA GLU A 187 28.89 -11.64 19.90
C GLU A 187 28.02 -12.19 18.77
N VAL A 188 27.51 -13.42 18.93
CA VAL A 188 26.71 -14.12 17.93
C VAL A 188 25.29 -14.33 18.46
N CYS A 189 24.30 -14.05 17.61
CA CYS A 189 22.90 -14.33 17.87
C CYS A 189 22.70 -15.84 17.98
N ARG A 190 22.50 -16.36 19.20
CA ARG A 190 22.32 -17.81 19.44
C ARG A 190 20.93 -18.32 19.05
N GLU A 191 19.92 -17.47 19.14
CA GLU A 191 18.54 -17.81 18.80
C GLU A 191 18.00 -16.80 17.79
N ASP A 192 17.16 -17.30 16.87
CA ASP A 192 16.47 -16.45 15.92
C ASP A 192 15.47 -15.55 16.65
N CYS A 193 15.58 -14.25 16.38
CA CYS A 193 14.68 -13.27 16.98
C CYS A 193 13.24 -13.48 16.48
N LEU A 194 12.33 -13.65 17.43
CA LEU A 194 10.90 -13.84 17.13
C LEU A 194 10.25 -12.54 16.63
N PHE A 195 9.11 -12.70 15.94
CA PHE A 195 8.26 -11.60 15.47
C PHE A 195 8.96 -10.57 14.57
N ASN A 196 9.92 -11.00 13.74
CA ASN A 196 10.75 -10.12 12.90
C ASN A 196 11.59 -9.10 13.68
N ALA A 197 11.82 -9.33 14.98
CA ALA A 197 12.82 -8.56 15.69
C ALA A 197 14.21 -8.79 15.05
N VAL A 198 15.02 -7.73 15.07
CA VAL A 198 16.37 -7.77 14.53
C VAL A 198 17.31 -8.08 15.68
N CYS A 199 18.21 -9.04 15.49
CA CYS A 199 19.25 -9.28 16.48
C CYS A 199 20.26 -8.12 16.45
N VAL A 200 20.58 -7.61 17.64
CA VAL A 200 21.49 -6.50 17.84
C VAL A 200 22.52 -6.86 18.91
N VAL A 201 23.78 -6.85 18.55
CA VAL A 201 24.94 -6.98 19.43
C VAL A 201 25.32 -5.60 19.93
N GLU A 202 25.30 -5.44 21.24
CA GLU A 202 25.80 -4.27 21.96
C GLU A 202 26.92 -4.72 22.91
N GLN A 203 27.56 -3.77 23.61
CA GLN A 203 28.66 -4.06 24.54
C GLN A 203 28.26 -5.02 25.69
N SER A 204 26.97 -5.09 26.02
CA SER A 204 26.41 -5.97 27.06
C SER A 204 25.95 -7.34 26.54
N GLY A 205 26.13 -7.63 25.24
CA GLY A 205 25.73 -8.87 24.59
C GLY A 205 24.71 -8.68 23.47
N ALA A 206 24.22 -9.80 22.94
CA ALA A 206 23.21 -9.81 21.86
C ALA A 206 21.78 -9.76 22.42
N ARG A 207 20.93 -8.89 21.86
CA ARG A 207 19.49 -8.78 22.18
C ARG A 207 18.66 -8.62 20.91
N CYS A 208 17.40 -9.05 20.97
CA CYS A 208 16.43 -8.75 19.90
C CYS A 208 15.83 -7.36 20.10
N SER A 209 15.78 -6.56 19.03
CA SER A 209 15.26 -5.18 19.05
C SER A 209 14.46 -4.84 17.79
N CYS A 210 13.50 -3.93 17.94
CA CYS A 210 12.72 -3.37 16.84
C CYS A 210 13.27 -2.03 16.33
N ASP A 211 14.15 -1.38 17.11
CA ASP A 211 14.57 0.00 16.86
C ASP A 211 15.41 0.15 15.60
N HIS A 212 16.09 -0.92 15.21
CA HIS A 212 16.96 -0.97 14.04
C HIS A 212 16.21 -1.24 12.74
N ILE A 213 14.89 -1.47 12.78
CA ILE A 213 14.08 -1.63 11.57
C ILE A 213 13.83 -0.25 10.97
N GLU A 214 14.50 0.02 9.85
CA GLU A 214 14.41 1.28 9.11
C GLU A 214 13.65 1.05 7.82
N CYS A 215 12.39 1.48 7.79
CA CYS A 215 11.54 1.37 6.62
C CYS A 215 11.67 2.62 5.75
N ASP A 216 11.61 2.41 4.44
CA ASP A 216 11.50 3.48 3.47
C ASP A 216 10.02 3.87 3.28
N ASP A 217 9.78 4.89 2.46
CA ASP A 217 8.42 5.42 2.22
C ASP A 217 7.81 4.93 0.91
N THR A 218 8.26 3.77 0.44
CA THR A 218 7.58 3.05 -0.64
C THR A 218 6.14 2.77 -0.21
N TYR A 219 5.14 3.18 -1.01
CA TYR A 219 3.74 2.98 -0.69
C TYR A 219 3.18 1.78 -1.46
N LYS A 220 3.18 0.62 -0.81
CA LYS A 220 2.62 -0.64 -1.31
C LYS A 220 1.72 -1.19 -0.22
N PRO A 221 0.53 -0.59 -0.01
CA PRO A 221 -0.27 -0.85 1.16
C PRO A 221 -0.75 -2.30 1.19
N LEU A 222 -0.98 -2.82 2.39
CA LEU A 222 -1.47 -4.16 2.61
C LEU A 222 -2.43 -4.19 3.81
N CYS A 223 -3.44 -5.04 3.73
CA CYS A 223 -4.46 -5.18 4.75
C CYS A 223 -4.24 -6.47 5.54
N SER A 224 -4.14 -6.35 6.85
CA SER A 224 -4.09 -7.50 7.76
C SER A 224 -5.47 -8.13 7.96
N VAL A 225 -5.48 -9.35 8.50
CA VAL A 225 -6.71 -10.03 8.92
C VAL A 225 -7.48 -9.25 9.99
N ASP A 226 -6.77 -8.49 10.82
CA ASP A 226 -7.33 -7.67 11.90
C ASP A 226 -7.87 -6.32 11.40
N GLY A 227 -7.88 -6.08 10.09
CA GLY A 227 -8.42 -4.85 9.50
C GLY A 227 -7.49 -3.64 9.59
N HIS A 228 -6.22 -3.84 9.96
CA HIS A 228 -5.19 -2.80 9.93
C HIS A 228 -4.48 -2.73 8.59
N THR A 229 -4.39 -1.53 8.03
CA THR A 229 -3.60 -1.22 6.83
C THR A 229 -2.17 -0.85 7.20
N PHE A 230 -1.18 -1.44 6.53
CA PHE A 230 0.22 -1.04 6.64
C PHE A 230 0.68 -0.37 5.35
N PRO A 231 1.49 0.71 5.40
CA PRO A 231 1.98 1.41 4.19
C PRO A 231 2.81 0.51 3.26
N ASN A 232 3.59 -0.40 3.83
CA ASN A 232 4.34 -1.42 3.12
C ASN A 232 4.70 -2.60 4.04
N SER A 233 5.31 -3.63 3.45
CA SER A 233 5.72 -4.86 4.14
C SER A 233 6.75 -4.63 5.25
N CYS A 234 7.61 -3.60 5.14
CA CYS A 234 8.56 -3.27 6.20
C CYS A 234 7.82 -2.77 7.44
N TRP A 235 6.89 -1.82 7.27
CA TRP A 235 6.08 -1.30 8.38
C TRP A 235 5.23 -2.39 9.04
N ARG A 236 4.71 -3.36 8.27
CA ARG A 236 4.04 -4.55 8.83
C ARG A 236 4.98 -5.36 9.72
N ARG A 237 6.18 -5.70 9.25
CA ARG A 237 7.18 -6.46 10.04
C ARG A 237 7.62 -5.70 11.30
N LYS A 238 7.77 -4.38 11.20
CA LYS A 238 8.06 -3.53 12.36
C LYS A 238 6.94 -3.58 13.40
N ALA A 239 5.68 -3.54 12.96
CA ALA A 239 4.55 -3.70 13.83
C ALA A 239 4.51 -5.09 14.49
N GLU A 240 4.80 -6.17 13.75
CA GLU A 240 4.92 -7.53 14.32
C GLU A 240 5.93 -7.57 15.48
N CYS A 241 7.08 -6.91 15.29
CA CYS A 241 8.12 -6.82 16.31
C CYS A 241 7.64 -6.07 17.55
N LEU A 242 7.03 -4.90 17.34
CA LEU A 242 6.58 -4.03 18.44
C LEU A 242 5.43 -4.65 19.24
N SER A 243 4.49 -5.31 18.57
CA SER A 243 3.34 -5.96 19.22
C SER A 243 3.65 -7.35 19.74
N LYS A 244 4.82 -7.92 19.40
CA LYS A 244 5.20 -9.31 19.70
C LYS A 244 4.13 -10.32 19.24
N SER A 245 3.58 -10.07 18.05
CA SER A 245 2.52 -10.90 17.46
C SER A 245 2.70 -11.01 15.96
N LEU A 246 2.46 -12.19 15.38
CA LEU A 246 2.42 -12.32 13.92
C LEU A 246 1.19 -11.62 13.36
N ILE A 247 1.39 -10.81 12.33
CA ILE A 247 0.35 -10.04 11.64
C ILE A 247 0.14 -10.69 10.27
N ARG A 248 -0.91 -11.49 10.15
CA ARG A 248 -1.25 -12.16 8.89
C ARG A 248 -1.82 -11.17 7.90
N THR A 249 -1.27 -11.13 6.69
CA THR A 249 -1.82 -10.35 5.58
C THR A 249 -3.06 -11.05 5.02
N LYS A 250 -4.18 -10.33 4.95
CA LYS A 250 -5.41 -10.78 4.29
C LYS A 250 -5.31 -10.55 2.79
N GLN A 251 -4.86 -9.36 2.37
CA GLN A 251 -4.75 -9.00 0.96
C GLN A 251 -3.79 -7.82 0.73
N PRO A 252 -3.26 -7.67 -0.49
CA PRO A 252 -2.66 -6.42 -0.96
C PRO A 252 -3.70 -5.29 -1.02
N GLY A 253 -3.25 -4.04 -0.86
CA GLY A 253 -4.11 -2.85 -0.79
C GLY A 253 -4.58 -2.53 0.63
N PRO A 254 -5.19 -1.35 0.84
CA PRO A 254 -5.70 -0.95 2.15
C PRO A 254 -6.96 -1.72 2.57
N CYS A 255 -7.23 -1.72 3.87
CA CYS A 255 -8.49 -2.22 4.42
C CYS A 255 -9.67 -1.28 4.11
N GLY A 256 -10.88 -1.83 4.08
CA GLY A 256 -12.11 -1.04 3.88
C GLY A 256 -12.53 -0.82 2.41
N GLU A 257 -11.70 -1.17 1.43
CA GLU A 257 -12.05 -1.08 -0.01
C GLU A 257 -12.72 -2.32 -0.60
N TRP A 258 -13.15 -3.24 0.27
CA TRP A 258 -13.98 -4.38 -0.07
C TRP A 258 -15.45 -4.05 0.23
N SER A 259 -16.17 -3.53 -0.76
CA SER A 259 -17.54 -4.00 -0.95
C SER A 259 -17.43 -5.44 -1.42
N PRO A 260 -18.19 -6.40 -0.87
CA PRO A 260 -18.30 -7.69 -1.51
C PRO A 260 -18.98 -7.42 -2.84
N GLN A 261 -18.16 -7.26 -3.89
CA GLN A 261 -18.48 -7.99 -5.09
C GLN A 261 -18.53 -9.44 -4.63
N ARG A 262 -19.74 -9.87 -4.23
CA ARG A 262 -20.26 -11.12 -4.70
C ARG A 262 -19.89 -11.14 -6.18
N ALA A 263 -18.71 -11.72 -6.48
CA ALA A 263 -18.71 -12.70 -7.53
C ALA A 263 -19.94 -13.54 -7.18
N ASN A 264 -20.99 -13.43 -8.00
CA ASN A 264 -22.07 -14.40 -8.00
C ASN A 264 -21.41 -15.73 -8.34
N ILE A 265 -20.73 -16.32 -7.36
CA ILE A 265 -20.54 -17.75 -7.27
C ILE A 265 -21.92 -18.20 -6.84
N THR A 266 -22.78 -18.36 -7.85
CA THR A 266 -24.08 -19.00 -7.71
C THR A 266 -23.77 -20.38 -7.15
N SER A 267 -23.99 -20.54 -5.85
CA SER A 267 -24.08 -21.81 -5.12
C SER A 267 -23.01 -22.86 -5.46
N CYS A 268 -22.02 -23.06 -4.59
CA CYS A 268 -21.40 -24.38 -4.48
C CYS A 268 -22.44 -25.32 -3.87
N VAL A 269 -23.16 -26.05 -4.73
CA VAL A 269 -23.99 -27.17 -4.27
C VAL A 269 -23.02 -28.25 -3.78
N SER A 270 -23.05 -28.48 -2.47
CA SER A 270 -22.45 -29.59 -1.72
C SER A 270 -21.54 -30.54 -2.51
N ALA A 271 -20.23 -30.52 -2.21
CA ALA A 271 -19.36 -31.63 -2.55
C ALA A 271 -19.73 -32.85 -1.68
N THR A 272 -20.52 -33.77 -2.22
CA THR A 272 -20.62 -35.11 -1.63
C THR A 272 -19.36 -35.89 -2.02
N CYS A 273 -18.48 -36.10 -1.04
CA CYS A 273 -17.34 -37.00 -1.17
C CYS A 273 -17.86 -38.44 -1.31
N PHE A 274 -17.77 -39.03 -2.50
CA PHE A 274 -17.88 -40.49 -2.65
C PHE A 274 -16.48 -41.10 -2.49
N PRO A 275 -16.24 -41.92 -1.45
CA PRO A 275 -14.92 -42.40 -1.10
C PRO A 275 -14.57 -43.65 -1.91
N CYS A 276 -14.55 -43.58 -3.25
CA CYS A 276 -14.08 -44.73 -4.04
C CYS A 276 -13.51 -44.46 -5.45
N LEU A 277 -13.61 -43.25 -6.03
CA LEU A 277 -13.01 -42.98 -7.34
C LEU A 277 -12.41 -41.57 -7.36
N SER A 278 -11.08 -41.49 -7.37
CA SER A 278 -10.27 -40.26 -7.37
C SER A 278 -10.39 -39.43 -8.66
N LEU A 279 -11.59 -38.97 -9.00
CA LEU A 279 -11.84 -38.04 -10.10
C LEU A 279 -12.72 -36.89 -9.62
N VAL A 280 -12.13 -35.70 -9.50
CA VAL A 280 -12.86 -34.46 -9.28
C VAL A 280 -13.35 -33.96 -10.65
N PHE A 281 -14.63 -34.16 -10.96
CA PHE A 281 -15.25 -33.50 -12.12
C PHE A 281 -15.81 -32.15 -11.68
N VAL A 282 -15.17 -31.07 -12.12
CA VAL A 282 -15.76 -29.72 -12.05
C VAL A 282 -16.58 -29.50 -13.31
N VAL A 283 -17.92 -29.63 -13.20
CA VAL A 283 -18.84 -29.21 -14.27
C VAL A 283 -19.20 -27.75 -14.03
N CYS A 284 -18.55 -26.83 -14.76
CA CYS A 284 -18.94 -25.43 -14.79
C CYS A 284 -20.07 -25.22 -15.82
N LEU A 285 -21.31 -25.04 -15.37
CA LEU A 285 -22.38 -24.58 -16.24
C LEU A 285 -22.23 -23.06 -16.45
N ARG A 286 -21.95 -22.63 -17.68
CA ARG A 286 -22.02 -21.20 -18.07
C ARG A 286 -23.48 -20.74 -17.99
N GLY A 287 -23.80 -19.92 -17.00
CA GLY A 287 -25.05 -19.16 -16.94
C GLY A 287 -25.09 -18.16 -18.10
N ARG A 288 -26.10 -18.30 -18.95
CA ARG A 288 -26.36 -17.44 -20.11
C ARG A 288 -26.96 -16.11 -19.60
N SER A 289 -26.21 -15.01 -19.66
CA SER A 289 -26.80 -13.68 -19.45
C SER A 289 -27.58 -13.27 -20.69
N SER A 290 -28.88 -13.06 -20.53
CA SER A 290 -29.77 -12.47 -21.52
C SER A 290 -29.47 -10.97 -21.69
N GLY A 291 -29.01 -10.59 -22.89
CA GLY A 291 -28.87 -9.21 -23.39
C GLY A 291 -28.87 -9.24 -24.93
N PRO A 292 -29.33 -8.18 -25.62
CA PRO A 292 -29.92 -8.28 -26.96
C PRO A 292 -28.91 -8.44 -28.10
N GLN A 293 -29.41 -9.01 -29.19
CA GLN A 293 -28.74 -9.38 -30.45
C GLN A 293 -27.84 -8.28 -31.04
N VAL A 294 -26.63 -8.64 -31.47
CA VAL A 294 -26.08 -8.26 -32.80
C VAL A 294 -25.09 -9.34 -33.30
N ASP A 295 -25.47 -9.94 -34.43
CA ASP A 295 -24.74 -10.60 -35.52
C ASP A 295 -23.80 -11.82 -35.34
N ARG A 296 -23.98 -12.78 -36.26
CA ARG A 296 -23.36 -14.11 -36.34
C ARG A 296 -22.13 -14.08 -37.26
N ARG A 297 -21.01 -14.68 -36.83
CA ARG A 297 -20.18 -15.53 -37.72
C ARG A 297 -19.74 -16.78 -36.97
N VAL A 298 -19.95 -17.90 -37.64
CA VAL A 298 -19.73 -19.28 -37.19
C VAL A 298 -18.40 -19.73 -37.78
N ASP A 299 -17.46 -20.19 -36.96
CA ASP A 299 -16.39 -21.09 -37.39
C ASP A 299 -16.35 -22.32 -36.49
N LEU A 300 -16.50 -23.47 -37.13
CA LEU A 300 -16.65 -24.80 -36.53
C LEU A 300 -15.33 -25.55 -36.75
N ILE A 301 -14.61 -25.88 -35.67
CA ILE A 301 -13.55 -26.90 -35.74
C ILE A 301 -13.87 -28.02 -34.75
N ARG A 302 -14.34 -29.14 -35.31
CA ARG A 302 -14.38 -30.47 -34.67
C ARG A 302 -12.94 -30.96 -34.49
N ARG A 303 -12.63 -31.58 -33.34
CA ARG A 303 -11.72 -32.75 -33.27
C ARG A 303 -11.95 -33.53 -31.97
N THR A 304 -12.56 -34.69 -32.14
CA THR A 304 -12.67 -35.82 -31.20
C THR A 304 -11.49 -36.80 -31.39
N GLN A 305 -11.17 -37.52 -30.31
CA GLN A 305 -10.24 -38.67 -30.17
C GLN A 305 -8.73 -38.28 -30.15
N ARG A 306 -7.89 -38.86 -29.29
CA ARG A 306 -7.81 -40.28 -28.90
C ARG A 306 -6.99 -40.47 -27.61
N VAL A 307 -7.35 -41.52 -26.88
CA VAL A 307 -6.71 -42.10 -25.68
C VAL A 307 -5.35 -42.72 -26.02
N GLY A 308 -4.37 -42.60 -25.12
CA GLY A 308 -3.08 -43.30 -25.19
C GLY A 308 -2.53 -43.58 -23.80
N VAL A 309 -2.63 -44.84 -23.38
CA VAL A 309 -2.09 -45.43 -22.15
C VAL A 309 -0.58 -45.69 -22.37
N ILE A 310 0.27 -45.32 -21.42
CA ILE A 310 1.68 -45.75 -21.38
C ILE A 310 1.88 -46.63 -20.14
N THR A 311 2.24 -47.89 -20.38
CA THR A 311 2.58 -48.92 -19.39
C THR A 311 4.05 -48.87 -18.96
N ARG A 312 4.27 -49.31 -17.72
CA ARG A 312 5.53 -49.49 -16.96
C ARG A 312 6.65 -50.27 -17.65
N GLN A 313 7.90 -49.87 -17.37
CA GLN A 313 8.99 -50.65 -16.74
C GLN A 313 10.16 -49.69 -16.46
N ARG A 314 10.57 -49.50 -15.18
CA ARG A 314 11.75 -50.09 -14.49
C ARG A 314 13.05 -49.69 -15.18
N GLU A 315 14.12 -49.21 -14.55
CA GLU A 315 14.73 -49.24 -13.22
C GLU A 315 15.82 -48.13 -13.35
N ASP A 316 16.15 -47.26 -12.38
CA ASP A 316 16.84 -47.57 -11.13
C ASP A 316 16.84 -46.33 -10.20
N GLU A 317 16.59 -46.64 -8.92
CA GLU A 317 17.26 -46.13 -7.71
C GLU A 317 17.23 -44.64 -7.32
N LEU A 318 17.11 -44.27 -6.04
CA LEU A 318 16.60 -44.87 -4.79
C LEU A 318 16.68 -43.65 -3.81
N VAL A 319 15.59 -43.23 -3.16
CA VAL A 319 15.34 -43.47 -1.71
C VAL A 319 16.20 -42.57 -0.80
N LYS A 320 15.65 -41.56 -0.11
CA LYS A 320 14.94 -41.55 1.20
C LYS A 320 14.87 -40.05 1.61
N ASP A 321 13.92 -39.49 2.34
CA ASP A 321 13.00 -40.00 3.34
C ASP A 321 11.76 -39.08 3.45
N THR A 322 10.64 -39.72 3.74
CA THR A 322 9.35 -39.17 4.19
C THR A 322 9.36 -38.73 5.65
N ALA A 323 8.34 -37.93 5.99
CA ALA A 323 7.65 -37.75 7.27
C ALA A 323 7.81 -36.34 7.87
N GLY A 324 6.78 -35.64 8.30
CA GLY A 324 5.38 -36.02 8.51
C GLY A 324 4.82 -35.05 9.55
N CYS A 325 3.74 -34.35 9.23
CA CYS A 325 3.10 -33.41 10.15
C CYS A 325 1.58 -33.63 10.11
N GLU A 326 1.09 -34.50 10.99
CA GLU A 326 -0.28 -34.56 11.53
C GLU A 326 -0.19 -35.36 12.83
N SER A 327 -0.26 -34.74 14.00
CA SER A 327 -1.42 -34.26 14.77
C SER A 327 -2.04 -35.32 15.71
N GLN A 328 -1.72 -35.14 17.00
CA GLN A 328 -2.57 -35.19 18.21
C GLN A 328 -3.52 -36.38 18.51
N ARG A 329 -3.14 -37.11 19.59
CA ARG A 329 -3.88 -37.31 20.87
C ARG A 329 -5.12 -38.24 20.91
N ALA A 330 -4.99 -39.37 21.62
CA ALA A 330 -5.89 -39.82 22.71
C ALA A 330 -5.49 -41.18 23.36
N THR A 331 -5.06 -41.10 24.64
CA THR A 331 -5.36 -41.98 25.81
C THR A 331 -5.71 -43.49 25.68
N ARG A 332 -4.92 -44.34 26.37
CA ARG A 332 -5.27 -45.37 27.41
C ARG A 332 -3.97 -46.09 27.82
N VAL A 333 -3.45 -45.94 29.05
CA VAL A 333 -3.76 -46.66 30.31
C VAL A 333 -3.41 -48.17 30.26
N SER A 334 -2.46 -48.55 31.13
CA SER A 334 -2.25 -49.84 31.82
C SER A 334 -1.30 -50.92 31.26
N SER A 335 -0.15 -51.02 31.95
CA SER A 335 0.41 -52.19 32.67
C SER A 335 0.75 -53.52 31.95
N SER A 336 2.00 -53.94 32.23
CA SER A 336 2.49 -55.28 32.57
C SER A 336 2.43 -56.41 31.53
N GLY A 337 3.64 -56.89 31.22
CA GLY A 337 3.98 -58.17 30.61
C GLY A 337 5.49 -58.27 30.58
#